data_AF-A0A959L1V9-F1
#
_entry.id   AF-A0A959L1V9-F1
#
_cell.length_a   1.000
_cell.length_b   1.000
_cell.length_c   1.000
_cell.angle_alpha   90.00
_cell.angle_beta   90.00
_cell.angle_gamma   90.00
#
_symmetry.space_group_name_H-M   'P 1'
#
loop_
_entity.id
_entity.type
_entity.pdbx_description
1 polymer ?
#
loop_
_entity_poly.entity_id
_entity_poly.type
_entity_poly.pdbx_seq_one_letter_code
_entity_poly.pdbx_strand_id
1 'polypeptide(L)'
;MNRLKVSKTMIVFLIFACVFLCTPVIANGDASYFETTAKDGDGVLTLLERYHLLSEPCNIEEFYRLNEMTTDDYLLAGKAYKLPVLIFTYNGKSIRSTIGISDYDQALRIQKYNEQLHQERLRQTDYRASKILWVPFHELNCKGAASVKPAARSSYHLPILGEKEADVEIKSDALKGQVYYIISGHGGPDPGAVGKSGRTMLCEDEYAYDVCLRLFKLLLEQGAKAYLIVEDQNDGIRDDDILPCDQDERCRGAEIPLNQAKRLRQRVAEVNELFQLNKNKGFDKQTCLSIHVDSRSISHRQDVFFCHYPTSRASRELASTLQKTFANKYRKFRAGGYYEGEVDPRDNLYVLKNTLPKMVLVELANIQNKSDHRRILQASNRQALAKWLLEGLLDAAK
;
A
#
# COMPACT_ATOMS: atom_id res chain seq x y z
N MET A 1 63.21 21.27 27.02
CA MET A 1 61.78 21.61 27.05
C MET A 1 61.53 22.79 26.10
N ASN A 2 60.40 22.78 25.40
CA ASN A 2 59.90 23.75 24.41
C ASN A 2 60.55 23.75 23.01
N ARG A 3 60.08 22.84 22.15
CA ARG A 3 60.12 22.98 20.68
C ARG A 3 58.83 23.66 20.20
N LEU A 4 58.96 24.73 19.43
CA LEU A 4 57.86 25.42 18.75
C LEU A 4 57.16 24.47 17.76
N LYS A 5 55.83 24.45 17.82
CA LYS A 5 54.94 23.73 16.89
C LYS A 5 54.81 24.51 15.59
N VAL A 6 55.14 23.86 14.47
CA VAL A 6 54.84 24.34 13.11
C VAL A 6 53.41 23.91 12.77
N SER A 7 52.59 24.90 12.41
CA SER A 7 51.22 24.78 11.94
C SER A 7 51.15 23.98 10.62
N LYS A 8 50.34 22.92 10.57
CA LYS A 8 49.91 22.25 9.33
C LYS A 8 48.48 22.67 9.04
N THR A 9 48.34 23.58 8.09
CA THR A 9 47.08 23.95 7.45
C THR A 9 46.51 22.72 6.76
N MET A 10 45.38 22.21 7.27
CA MET A 10 44.65 21.10 6.66
C MET A 10 43.79 21.67 5.53
N ILE A 11 44.17 21.35 4.30
CA ILE A 11 43.46 21.70 3.07
C ILE A 11 42.08 21.03 3.10
N VAL A 12 41.03 21.84 3.26
CA VAL A 12 39.65 21.42 3.04
C VAL A 12 39.41 21.43 1.52
N PHE A 13 39.19 20.26 0.93
CA PHE A 13 38.66 20.14 -0.42
C PHE A 13 37.20 20.64 -0.42
N LEU A 14 37.01 21.91 -0.75
CA LEU A 14 35.73 22.45 -1.21
C LEU A 14 35.53 21.95 -2.66
N ILE A 15 34.78 20.88 -2.84
CA ILE A 15 34.23 20.53 -4.15
C ILE A 15 33.15 21.57 -4.45
N PHE A 16 33.55 22.61 -5.19
CA PHE A 16 32.67 23.59 -5.79
C PHE A 16 31.82 22.88 -6.85
N ALA A 17 30.55 22.61 -6.56
CA ALA A 17 29.58 22.32 -7.60
C ALA A 17 29.30 23.64 -8.34
N CYS A 18 30.05 23.88 -9.42
CA CYS A 18 29.75 24.95 -10.38
C CYS A 18 28.37 24.69 -10.99
N VAL A 19 27.35 25.37 -10.46
CA VAL A 19 26.08 25.56 -11.16
C VAL A 19 26.36 26.55 -12.29
N PHE A 20 26.46 26.04 -13.52
CA PHE A 20 26.45 26.86 -14.71
C PHE A 20 25.11 27.62 -14.77
N LEU A 21 25.16 28.92 -14.48
CA LEU A 21 24.11 29.88 -14.83
C LEU A 21 24.17 30.10 -16.34
N CYS A 22 23.65 29.16 -17.11
CA CYS A 22 23.23 29.44 -18.47
C CYS A 22 21.92 30.21 -18.36
N THR A 23 21.96 31.52 -18.62
CA THR A 23 20.74 32.31 -18.82
C THR A 23 20.26 32.04 -20.24
N PRO A 24 19.09 31.41 -20.45
CA PRO A 24 18.52 31.38 -21.77
C PRO A 24 17.89 32.75 -22.02
N VAL A 25 18.36 33.42 -23.07
CA VAL A 25 17.56 34.39 -23.79
C VAL A 25 16.35 33.62 -24.31
N ILE A 26 15.19 33.81 -23.69
CA ILE A 26 13.94 33.15 -24.13
C ILE A 26 13.50 33.87 -25.40
N ALA A 27 13.88 33.29 -26.54
CA ALA A 27 13.19 33.49 -27.81
C ALA A 27 11.91 32.63 -27.78
N ASN A 28 10.81 33.23 -28.27
CA ASN A 28 9.46 32.68 -28.43
C ASN A 28 9.33 31.14 -28.43
N GLY A 29 8.53 30.62 -27.49
CA GLY A 29 7.53 29.60 -27.81
C GLY A 29 7.68 28.19 -27.25
N ASP A 30 8.85 27.75 -26.80
CA ASP A 30 9.02 26.38 -26.28
C ASP A 30 9.04 26.34 -24.75
N ALA A 31 8.06 25.67 -24.15
CA ALA A 31 8.03 25.45 -22.71
C ALA A 31 9.18 24.49 -22.31
N SER A 32 10.05 24.92 -21.41
CA SER A 32 11.13 24.08 -20.88
C SER A 32 10.62 23.16 -19.76
N TYR A 33 11.18 21.96 -19.69
CA TYR A 33 10.84 20.98 -18.65
C TYR A 33 11.89 21.00 -17.54
N PHE A 34 11.45 20.78 -16.30
CA PHE A 34 12.35 20.60 -15.17
C PHE A 34 13.14 19.29 -15.30
N GLU A 35 14.42 19.32 -14.94
CA GLU A 35 15.30 18.15 -14.93
C GLU A 35 15.80 17.82 -13.52
N THR A 36 15.89 16.53 -13.21
CA THR A 36 16.44 16.07 -11.94
C THR A 36 17.28 14.81 -12.13
N THR A 37 18.24 14.59 -11.23
CA THR A 37 19.10 13.40 -11.24
C THR A 37 18.44 12.25 -10.48
N ALA A 38 18.36 11.08 -11.11
CA ALA A 38 17.90 9.85 -10.46
C ALA A 38 18.89 9.43 -9.35
N LYS A 39 18.37 9.07 -8.19
CA LYS A 39 19.14 8.56 -7.04
C LYS A 39 19.21 7.03 -7.07
N ASP A 40 20.13 6.47 -6.30
CA ASP A 40 20.19 5.02 -6.11
C ASP A 40 18.86 4.48 -5.57
N GLY A 41 18.28 3.52 -6.29
CA GLY A 41 16.98 2.92 -5.97
C GLY A 41 15.76 3.60 -6.59
N ASP A 42 15.94 4.67 -7.38
CA ASP A 42 14.83 5.31 -8.10
C ASP A 42 14.35 4.44 -9.26
N GLY A 43 13.06 4.10 -9.25
CA GLY A 43 12.29 3.78 -10.45
C GLY A 43 11.51 5.00 -10.95
N VAL A 44 10.98 4.92 -12.18
CA VAL A 44 10.16 5.99 -12.80
C VAL A 44 9.03 6.43 -11.87
N LEU A 45 8.26 5.48 -11.34
CA LEU A 45 7.12 5.78 -10.48
C LEU A 45 7.54 6.44 -9.17
N THR A 46 8.61 5.96 -8.52
CA THR A 46 9.11 6.56 -7.27
C THR A 46 9.71 7.95 -7.49
N LEU A 47 10.27 8.22 -8.68
CA LEU A 47 10.76 9.55 -9.03
C LEU A 47 9.59 10.51 -9.27
N LEU A 48 8.55 10.08 -9.97
CA LEU A 48 7.33 10.88 -10.18
C LEU A 48 6.56 11.11 -8.86
N GLU A 49 6.49 10.11 -7.98
CA GLU A 49 5.90 10.23 -6.65
C GLU A 49 6.63 11.28 -5.81
N ARG A 50 7.97 11.28 -5.83
CA ARG A 50 8.79 12.27 -5.11
C ARG A 50 8.42 13.69 -5.46
N TYR A 51 8.03 13.95 -6.71
CA TYR A 51 7.67 15.29 -7.18
C TYR A 51 6.16 15.50 -7.29
N HIS A 52 5.34 14.63 -6.67
CA HIS A 52 3.86 14.69 -6.65
C HIS A 52 3.23 14.67 -8.05
N LEU A 53 3.76 13.84 -8.95
CA LEU A 53 3.31 13.71 -10.34
C LEU A 53 2.64 12.36 -10.62
N LEU A 54 2.75 11.39 -9.71
CA LEU A 54 2.27 10.02 -9.95
C LEU A 54 0.74 9.90 -9.96
N SER A 55 0.02 10.85 -9.35
CA SER A 55 -1.44 10.80 -9.22
C SER A 55 -2.18 10.85 -10.55
N GLU A 56 -1.56 11.38 -11.61
CA GLU A 56 -2.14 11.54 -12.95
C GLU A 56 -1.39 10.67 -13.98
N PRO A 57 -2.04 9.64 -14.57
CA PRO A 57 -1.39 8.70 -15.49
C PRO A 57 -0.70 9.35 -16.70
N CYS A 58 -1.24 10.46 -17.19
CA CYS A 58 -0.67 11.17 -18.33
C CYS A 58 0.71 11.80 -18.04
N ASN A 59 1.06 12.05 -16.77
CA ASN A 59 2.43 12.45 -16.41
C ASN A 59 3.41 11.28 -16.60
N ILE A 60 2.97 10.04 -16.37
CA ILE A 60 3.82 8.85 -16.54
C ILE A 60 4.12 8.68 -18.03
N GLU A 61 3.07 8.74 -18.87
CA GLU A 61 3.21 8.69 -20.33
C GLU A 61 4.14 9.80 -20.84
N GLU A 62 3.94 11.03 -20.35
CA GLU A 62 4.77 12.17 -20.73
C GLU A 62 6.22 12.02 -20.26
N PHE A 63 6.48 11.47 -19.07
CA PHE A 63 7.84 11.19 -18.61
C PHE A 63 8.57 10.23 -19.56
N TYR A 64 7.93 9.14 -19.95
CA TYR A 64 8.52 8.20 -20.92
C TYR A 64 8.80 8.88 -22.26
N ARG A 65 7.86 9.70 -22.75
CA ARG A 65 8.02 10.47 -23.98
C ARG A 65 9.18 11.47 -23.92
N LEU A 66 9.31 12.24 -22.83
CA LEU A 66 10.34 13.27 -22.65
C LEU A 66 11.76 12.71 -22.58
N ASN A 67 11.90 11.46 -22.13
CA ASN A 67 13.19 10.83 -21.91
C ASN A 67 13.51 9.75 -22.96
N GLU A 68 12.69 9.62 -24.00
CA GLU A 68 12.84 8.62 -25.07
C GLU A 68 12.94 7.19 -24.52
N MET A 69 12.10 6.90 -23.52
CA MET A 69 12.06 5.62 -22.81
C MET A 69 10.77 4.87 -23.10
N THR A 70 10.82 3.55 -22.93
CA THR A 70 9.69 2.63 -22.93
C THR A 70 9.44 2.10 -21.51
N THR A 71 8.31 1.42 -21.29
CA THR A 71 7.94 0.90 -19.96
C THR A 71 8.90 -0.18 -19.43
N ASP A 72 9.69 -0.80 -20.30
CA ASP A 72 10.68 -1.82 -19.94
C ASP A 72 12.03 -1.20 -19.50
N ASP A 73 12.22 0.10 -19.77
CA ASP A 73 13.43 0.82 -19.42
C ASP A 73 13.46 1.22 -17.93
N TYR A 74 14.65 1.24 -17.35
CA TYR A 74 14.89 1.61 -15.97
C TYR A 74 15.71 2.89 -15.85
N LEU A 75 15.58 3.57 -14.70
CA LEU A 75 16.40 4.75 -14.42
C LEU A 75 17.83 4.34 -14.05
N LEU A 76 18.80 5.06 -14.60
CA LEU A 76 20.21 4.93 -14.24
C LEU A 76 20.52 5.95 -13.15
N ALA A 77 20.97 5.48 -12.00
CA ALA A 77 21.39 6.36 -10.92
C ALA A 77 22.50 7.32 -11.39
N GLY A 78 22.40 8.59 -10.99
CA GLY A 78 23.31 9.65 -11.42
C GLY A 78 23.01 10.25 -12.81
N LYS A 79 22.09 9.65 -13.60
CA LYS A 79 21.63 10.24 -14.86
C LYS A 79 20.52 11.27 -14.61
N ALA A 80 20.54 12.36 -15.38
CA ALA A 80 19.49 13.37 -15.37
C ALA A 80 18.31 12.94 -16.26
N TYR A 81 17.10 13.21 -15.78
CA TYR A 81 15.85 12.93 -16.47
C TYR A 81 14.94 14.17 -16.43
N LYS A 82 14.24 14.41 -17.54
CA LYS A 82 13.20 15.43 -17.66
C LYS A 82 11.94 14.96 -16.95
N LEU A 83 11.43 15.76 -16.03
CA LEU A 83 10.13 15.53 -15.41
C LEU A 83 9.03 16.24 -16.20
N PRO A 84 7.79 15.74 -16.19
CA PRO A 84 6.63 16.37 -16.78
C PRO A 84 6.18 17.59 -15.95
N VAL A 85 7.08 18.56 -15.82
CA VAL A 85 6.89 19.83 -15.09
C VAL A 85 7.41 20.95 -15.97
N LEU A 86 6.51 21.78 -16.46
CA LEU A 86 6.77 22.93 -17.29
C LEU A 86 7.27 24.09 -16.44
N ILE A 87 8.26 24.83 -16.96
CA ILE A 87 8.84 25.99 -16.30
C ILE A 87 8.34 27.27 -16.95
N PHE A 88 7.69 28.12 -16.15
CA PHE A 88 7.19 29.43 -16.57
C PHE A 88 7.83 30.57 -15.78
N THR A 89 8.02 31.70 -16.43
CA THR A 89 8.42 32.94 -15.75
C THR A 89 7.20 33.60 -15.10
N TYR A 90 7.12 33.56 -13.78
CA TYR A 90 6.01 34.15 -13.01
C TYR A 90 5.95 35.66 -13.20
N ASN A 91 4.81 36.16 -13.68
CA ASN A 91 4.66 37.57 -14.05
C ASN A 91 4.50 38.53 -12.84
N GLY A 92 4.54 37.99 -11.62
CA GLY A 92 4.40 38.76 -10.38
C GLY A 92 2.98 39.14 -9.99
N LYS A 93 1.96 38.84 -10.81
CA LYS A 93 0.55 39.18 -10.54
C LYS A 93 -0.24 37.97 -10.05
N SER A 94 -0.40 36.97 -10.90
CA SER A 94 -1.13 35.74 -10.57
C SER A 94 -0.72 34.58 -11.48
N ILE A 95 -0.88 33.35 -11.01
CA ILE A 95 -0.61 32.14 -11.81
C ILE A 95 -1.48 32.14 -13.06
N ARG A 96 -2.78 32.45 -12.91
CA ARG A 96 -3.73 32.59 -14.02
C ARG A 96 -3.20 33.46 -15.16
N SER A 97 -2.81 34.68 -14.83
CA SER A 97 -2.23 35.62 -15.80
C SER A 97 -0.82 35.26 -16.29
N THR A 98 -0.11 34.38 -15.58
CA THR A 98 1.24 33.93 -15.97
C THR A 98 1.15 32.92 -17.10
N ILE A 99 0.19 31.99 -17.02
CA ILE A 99 0.07 30.86 -17.96
C ILE A 99 -1.18 30.93 -18.84
N GLY A 100 -1.90 32.05 -18.82
CA GLY A 100 -3.02 32.32 -19.73
C GLY A 100 -4.29 31.52 -19.45
N ILE A 101 -4.50 31.07 -18.20
CA ILE A 101 -5.71 30.32 -17.78
C ILE A 101 -6.69 31.22 -17.02
N SER A 102 -7.98 30.90 -17.04
CA SER A 102 -9.03 31.60 -16.28
C SER A 102 -9.44 30.87 -14.99
N ASP A 103 -9.22 29.55 -14.93
CA ASP A 103 -9.62 28.67 -13.83
C ASP A 103 -8.83 28.99 -12.54
N TYR A 104 -9.57 29.35 -11.48
CA TYR A 104 -9.00 29.70 -10.19
C TYR A 104 -8.52 28.47 -9.41
N ASP A 105 -9.25 27.36 -9.48
CA ASP A 105 -8.91 26.13 -8.76
C ASP A 105 -7.65 25.50 -9.34
N GLN A 106 -7.51 25.52 -10.67
CA GLN A 106 -6.29 25.15 -11.37
C GLN A 106 -5.08 25.97 -10.90
N ALA A 107 -5.23 27.29 -10.83
CA ALA A 107 -4.18 28.16 -10.32
C ALA A 107 -3.84 27.89 -8.84
N LEU A 108 -4.84 27.55 -8.02
CA LEU A 108 -4.64 27.20 -6.62
C LEU A 108 -3.91 25.85 -6.46
N ARG A 109 -4.21 24.84 -7.29
CA ARG A 109 -3.47 23.57 -7.30
C ARG A 109 -2.00 23.79 -7.67
N ILE A 110 -1.73 24.56 -8.71
CA ILE A 110 -0.37 24.92 -9.11
C ILE A 110 0.33 25.69 -7.98
N GLN A 111 -0.35 26.62 -7.30
CA GLN A 111 0.22 27.32 -6.15
C GLN A 111 0.65 26.33 -5.05
N LYS A 112 -0.28 25.46 -4.62
CA LYS A 112 -0.04 24.47 -3.57
C LYS A 112 1.11 23.53 -3.94
N TYR A 113 1.16 23.09 -5.19
CA TYR A 113 2.26 22.28 -5.72
C TYR A 113 3.63 22.94 -5.51
N ASN A 114 3.76 24.22 -5.88
CA ASN A 114 5.02 24.95 -5.73
C ASN A 114 5.37 25.16 -4.25
N GLU A 115 4.39 25.50 -3.41
CA GLU A 115 4.59 25.70 -1.97
C GLU A 115 5.02 24.40 -1.26
N GLN A 116 4.37 23.29 -1.60
CA GLN A 116 4.68 21.97 -1.06
C GLN A 116 6.10 21.53 -1.43
N LEU A 117 6.48 21.63 -2.71
CA LEU A 117 7.84 21.28 -3.13
C LEU A 117 8.90 22.14 -2.44
N HIS A 118 8.58 23.40 -2.12
CA HIS A 118 9.49 24.26 -1.38
C HIS A 118 9.62 23.82 0.08
N GLN A 119 8.50 23.51 0.73
CA GLN A 119 8.46 22.99 2.10
C GLN A 119 9.24 21.67 2.25
N GLU A 120 9.13 20.79 1.25
CA GLU A 120 9.83 19.51 1.19
C GLU A 120 11.29 19.62 0.71
N ARG A 121 11.76 20.85 0.41
CA ARG A 121 13.11 21.15 -0.06
C ARG A 121 13.46 20.49 -1.40
N LEU A 122 12.46 20.17 -2.21
CA LEU A 122 12.61 19.69 -3.59
C LEU A 122 12.84 20.85 -4.57
N ARG A 123 12.44 22.06 -4.18
CA ARG A 123 12.89 23.32 -4.80
C ARG A 123 13.43 24.28 -3.75
N GLN A 124 14.47 25.03 -4.12
CA GLN A 124 15.24 25.84 -3.18
C GLN A 124 14.55 27.16 -2.79
N THR A 125 13.71 27.71 -3.66
CA THR A 125 13.13 29.05 -3.49
C THR A 125 11.63 29.05 -3.76
N ASP A 126 10.89 29.90 -3.05
CA ASP A 126 9.49 30.21 -3.37
C ASP A 126 9.39 30.83 -4.79
N TYR A 127 8.39 30.41 -5.56
CA TYR A 127 8.22 30.81 -6.96
C TYR A 127 7.94 32.31 -7.14
N ARG A 128 7.35 32.98 -6.13
CA ARG A 128 7.06 34.42 -6.15
C ARG A 128 8.33 35.24 -6.02
N ALA A 129 9.31 34.72 -5.26
CA ALA A 129 10.61 35.32 -5.07
C ALA A 129 11.52 35.07 -6.27
N SER A 130 11.65 33.82 -6.73
CA SER A 130 12.52 33.46 -7.85
C SER A 130 11.97 33.81 -9.22
N LYS A 131 10.67 34.11 -9.30
CA LYS A 131 9.91 34.25 -10.55
C LYS A 131 9.91 32.99 -11.42
N ILE A 132 10.19 31.82 -10.83
CA ILE A 132 10.19 30.53 -11.53
C ILE A 132 9.01 29.70 -11.03
N LEU A 133 7.96 29.63 -11.85
CA LEU A 133 6.76 28.86 -11.60
C LEU A 133 6.87 27.48 -12.24
N TRP A 134 6.67 26.44 -11.43
CA TRP A 134 6.64 25.05 -11.90
C TRP A 134 5.18 24.64 -12.10
N VAL A 135 4.85 24.17 -13.30
CA VAL A 135 3.49 23.77 -13.65
C VAL A 135 3.53 22.32 -14.09
N PRO A 136 2.96 21.38 -13.30
CA PRO A 136 2.84 20.00 -13.74
C PRO A 136 2.18 19.88 -15.11
N PHE A 137 2.70 19.02 -15.98
CA PHE A 137 2.21 18.86 -17.36
C PHE A 137 0.70 18.56 -17.41
N HIS A 138 0.22 17.74 -16.48
CA HIS A 138 -1.20 17.39 -16.40
C HIS A 138 -2.15 18.57 -16.18
N GLU A 139 -1.68 19.68 -15.61
CA GLU A 139 -2.51 20.86 -15.44
C GLU A 139 -2.87 21.49 -16.79
N LEU A 140 -2.04 21.37 -17.82
CA LEU A 140 -2.26 22.05 -19.10
C LEU A 140 -2.55 21.12 -20.29
N ASN A 141 -1.99 19.92 -20.29
CA ASN A 141 -1.84 19.13 -21.51
C ASN A 141 -2.62 17.81 -21.52
N CYS A 142 -3.17 17.37 -20.39
CA CYS A 142 -3.98 16.17 -20.36
C CYS A 142 -5.41 16.48 -20.78
N LYS A 143 -5.96 15.70 -21.73
CA LYS A 143 -7.33 15.87 -22.22
C LYS A 143 -8.32 15.73 -21.05
N GLY A 144 -8.92 16.85 -20.63
CA GLY A 144 -9.80 16.90 -19.45
C GLY A 144 -9.56 18.08 -18.50
N ALA A 145 -8.64 19.00 -18.80
CA ALA A 145 -8.30 20.16 -17.98
C ALA A 145 -9.35 21.30 -17.92
N ALA A 146 -10.65 20.96 -17.94
CA ALA A 146 -11.74 21.89 -17.64
C ALA A 146 -12.50 21.39 -16.41
N SER A 147 -12.34 22.11 -15.30
CA SER A 147 -13.19 22.07 -14.09
C SER A 147 -13.74 20.69 -13.72
N VAL A 148 -12.86 19.78 -13.32
CA VAL A 148 -13.27 18.70 -12.42
C VAL A 148 -12.85 19.19 -11.04
N LYS A 149 -13.81 19.73 -10.24
CA LYS A 149 -13.74 19.51 -8.77
C LYS A 149 -13.27 18.07 -8.62
N PRO A 150 -12.17 17.75 -7.91
CA PRO A 150 -11.61 16.39 -7.93
C PRO A 150 -12.79 15.46 -7.89
N ALA A 151 -13.05 14.72 -8.97
CA ALA A 151 -14.14 13.77 -8.98
C ALA A 151 -13.73 12.89 -7.82
N ALA A 152 -14.44 13.01 -6.69
CA ALA A 152 -14.01 12.43 -5.43
C ALA A 152 -13.58 11.02 -5.80
N ARG A 153 -12.27 10.71 -5.71
CA ARG A 153 -11.82 9.34 -5.99
C ARG A 153 -12.69 8.52 -5.07
N SER A 154 -13.53 7.68 -5.65
CA SER A 154 -14.76 7.24 -4.98
C SER A 154 -14.42 6.77 -3.59
N SER A 155 -14.84 7.54 -2.58
CA SER A 155 -14.47 7.28 -1.21
C SER A 155 -15.56 6.43 -0.58
N TYR A 156 -15.14 5.52 0.29
CA TYR A 156 -16.06 4.76 1.11
C TYR A 156 -16.07 5.37 2.51
N HIS A 157 -17.25 5.50 3.11
CA HIS A 157 -17.37 5.69 4.54
C HIS A 157 -17.80 4.34 5.14
N LEU A 158 -16.89 3.72 5.90
CA LEU A 158 -17.01 2.34 6.40
C LEU A 158 -16.79 2.35 7.92
N PRO A 159 -17.85 2.58 8.72
CA PRO A 159 -17.77 2.62 10.18
C PRO A 159 -17.12 1.36 10.79
N ILE A 160 -17.24 0.20 10.14
CA ILE A 160 -16.62 -1.07 10.53
C ILE A 160 -15.08 -1.02 10.65
N LEU A 161 -14.42 0.00 10.05
CA LEU A 161 -12.98 0.19 10.21
C LEU A 161 -12.61 0.97 11.47
N GLY A 162 -13.60 1.45 12.24
CA GLY A 162 -13.41 2.34 13.37
C GLY A 162 -13.29 3.81 12.94
N GLU A 163 -13.61 4.70 13.87
CA GLU A 163 -13.78 6.15 13.60
C GLU A 163 -12.58 6.78 12.87
N LYS A 164 -11.35 6.40 13.24
CA LYS A 164 -10.12 6.98 12.66
C LYS A 164 -9.84 6.52 11.22
N GLU A 165 -10.36 5.35 10.84
CA GLU A 165 -10.00 4.66 9.59
C GLU A 165 -11.21 4.46 8.66
N ALA A 166 -12.39 4.96 9.06
CA ALA A 166 -13.67 4.77 8.38
C ALA A 166 -13.71 5.41 6.98
N ASP A 167 -13.03 6.52 6.78
CA ASP A 167 -12.95 7.17 5.47
C ASP A 167 -11.82 6.56 4.64
N VAL A 168 -12.20 5.83 3.59
CA VAL A 168 -11.28 5.13 2.69
C VAL A 168 -11.29 5.79 1.33
N GLU A 169 -10.19 6.45 1.00
CA GLU A 169 -9.95 7.00 -0.33
C GLU A 169 -9.30 5.95 -1.24
N ILE A 170 -9.83 5.77 -2.46
CA ILE A 170 -9.15 4.96 -3.46
C ILE A 170 -7.88 5.68 -3.92
N LYS A 171 -6.72 5.02 -3.76
CA LYS A 171 -5.40 5.56 -4.08
C LYS A 171 -4.92 5.14 -5.46
N SER A 172 -5.38 3.99 -5.96
CA SER A 172 -4.94 3.37 -7.21
C SER A 172 -6.04 2.48 -7.79
N ASP A 173 -5.97 2.20 -9.09
CA ASP A 173 -6.83 1.25 -9.82
C ASP A 173 -6.14 -0.11 -10.04
N ALA A 174 -5.01 -0.38 -9.36
CA ALA A 174 -4.18 -1.57 -9.59
C ALA A 174 -4.91 -2.92 -9.42
N LEU A 175 -5.97 -2.97 -8.62
CA LEU A 175 -6.81 -4.15 -8.40
C LEU A 175 -8.24 -3.97 -8.93
N LYS A 176 -8.47 -2.96 -9.80
CA LYS A 176 -9.77 -2.73 -10.43
C LYS A 176 -10.24 -3.97 -11.19
N GLY A 177 -11.51 -4.32 -10.99
CA GLY A 177 -12.10 -5.53 -11.57
C GLY A 177 -11.75 -6.83 -10.83
N GLN A 178 -11.03 -6.76 -9.71
CA GLN A 178 -10.80 -7.93 -8.85
C GLN A 178 -11.70 -7.92 -7.62
N VAL A 179 -12.11 -9.11 -7.20
CA VAL A 179 -12.96 -9.32 -6.03
C VAL A 179 -12.21 -10.14 -4.98
N TYR A 180 -12.23 -9.66 -3.75
CA TYR A 180 -11.60 -10.33 -2.61
C TYR A 180 -12.61 -10.66 -1.53
N TYR A 181 -12.50 -11.86 -0.98
CA TYR A 181 -13.26 -12.33 0.19
C TYR A 181 -12.28 -12.55 1.34
N ILE A 182 -12.49 -11.85 2.45
CA ILE A 182 -11.60 -11.92 3.60
C ILE A 182 -12.36 -12.56 4.76
N ILE A 183 -11.94 -13.78 5.11
CA ILE A 183 -12.46 -14.52 6.25
C ILE A 183 -11.48 -14.31 7.41
N SER A 184 -11.96 -13.69 8.49
CA SER A 184 -11.30 -13.83 9.79
C SER A 184 -11.54 -15.24 10.31
N GLY A 185 -10.47 -15.91 10.76
CA GLY A 185 -10.58 -17.18 11.49
C GLY A 185 -11.42 -17.00 12.74
N HIS A 186 -12.18 -18.03 13.12
CA HIS A 186 -12.93 -18.03 14.38
C HIS A 186 -13.87 -16.81 14.53
N GLY A 187 -14.13 -16.31 15.74
CA GLY A 187 -15.07 -15.22 16.01
C GLY A 187 -16.46 -15.70 16.42
N GLY A 188 -17.20 -14.80 17.06
CA GLY A 188 -18.43 -15.07 17.77
C GLY A 188 -18.15 -15.94 18.99
N PRO A 189 -18.86 -17.05 19.20
CA PRO A 189 -18.66 -17.88 20.40
C PRO A 189 -17.37 -18.75 20.37
N ASP A 190 -16.49 -18.54 19.39
CA ASP A 190 -15.29 -19.34 19.15
C ASP A 190 -14.08 -18.40 19.13
N PRO A 191 -13.30 -18.30 20.22
CA PRO A 191 -12.12 -17.41 20.28
C PRO A 191 -10.92 -17.91 19.46
N GLY A 192 -11.06 -19.09 18.83
CA GLY A 192 -9.97 -19.82 18.24
C GLY A 192 -8.91 -20.21 19.26
N ALA A 193 -7.66 -20.19 18.83
CA ALA A 193 -6.55 -20.42 19.73
C ALA A 193 -6.44 -19.34 20.81
N VAL A 194 -6.36 -19.78 22.08
CA VAL A 194 -6.18 -18.87 23.22
C VAL A 194 -4.75 -18.95 23.75
N GLY A 195 -4.03 -17.83 23.67
CA GLY A 195 -2.70 -17.62 24.23
C GLY A 195 -2.73 -16.78 25.51
N LYS A 196 -1.55 -16.52 26.08
CA LYS A 196 -1.40 -15.61 27.24
C LYS A 196 -0.19 -14.70 27.09
N SER A 197 -0.39 -13.40 27.29
CA SER A 197 0.69 -12.42 27.48
C SER A 197 0.65 -11.92 28.93
N GLY A 198 1.59 -12.39 29.75
CA GLY A 198 1.55 -12.13 31.19
C GLY A 198 0.29 -12.73 31.83
N ARG A 199 -0.59 -11.86 32.34
CA ARG A 199 -1.88 -12.24 32.94
C ARG A 199 -3.07 -12.10 31.98
N THR A 200 -2.86 -11.51 30.80
CA THR A 200 -3.92 -11.24 29.84
C THR A 200 -4.05 -12.40 28.85
N MET A 201 -5.30 -12.77 28.55
CA MET A 201 -5.60 -13.73 27.49
C MET A 201 -5.47 -13.05 26.13
N LEU A 202 -5.03 -13.84 25.14
CA LEU A 202 -4.97 -13.45 23.74
C LEU A 202 -5.90 -14.40 22.99
N CYS A 203 -6.85 -13.89 22.22
CA CYS A 203 -7.73 -14.71 21.40
C CYS A 203 -7.38 -14.53 19.92
N GLU A 204 -7.38 -15.63 19.17
CA GLU A 204 -6.90 -15.66 17.79
C GLU A 204 -7.75 -14.77 16.90
N ASP A 205 -9.07 -14.85 17.06
CA ASP A 205 -10.07 -14.09 16.32
C ASP A 205 -9.78 -12.60 16.35
N GLU A 206 -9.48 -12.03 17.51
CA GLU A 206 -9.17 -10.60 17.67
C GLU A 206 -8.02 -10.13 16.77
N TYR A 207 -6.89 -10.84 16.84
CA TYR A 207 -5.67 -10.47 16.12
C TYR A 207 -5.78 -10.79 14.63
N ALA A 208 -6.44 -11.89 14.27
CA ALA A 208 -6.74 -12.22 12.89
C ALA A 208 -7.68 -11.18 12.27
N TYR A 209 -8.71 -10.75 13.01
CA TYR A 209 -9.71 -9.80 12.56
C TYR A 209 -9.13 -8.42 12.32
N ASP A 210 -8.27 -7.91 13.22
CA ASP A 210 -7.59 -6.63 12.99
C ASP A 210 -6.71 -6.65 11.72
N VAL A 211 -6.00 -7.75 11.46
CA VAL A 211 -5.22 -7.91 10.21
C VAL A 211 -6.15 -7.99 8.99
N CYS A 212 -7.31 -8.67 9.11
CA CYS A 212 -8.34 -8.71 8.07
C CYS A 212 -8.86 -7.30 7.74
N LEU A 213 -9.18 -6.47 8.73
CA LEU A 213 -9.66 -5.09 8.53
C LEU A 213 -8.61 -4.23 7.83
N ARG A 214 -7.35 -4.33 8.26
CA ARG A 214 -6.24 -3.62 7.63
C ARG A 214 -6.04 -4.04 6.18
N LEU A 215 -6.13 -5.34 5.87
CA LEU A 215 -6.03 -5.83 4.49
C LEU A 215 -7.24 -5.39 3.65
N PHE A 216 -8.44 -5.47 4.21
CA PHE A 216 -9.68 -5.04 3.56
C PHE A 216 -9.60 -3.58 3.13
N LYS A 217 -9.22 -2.68 4.05
CA LYS A 217 -8.98 -1.26 3.74
C LYS A 217 -7.98 -1.11 2.60
N LEU A 218 -6.82 -1.77 2.71
CA LEU A 218 -5.76 -1.71 1.71
C LEU A 218 -6.21 -2.17 0.32
N LEU A 219 -7.05 -3.20 0.22
CA LEU A 219 -7.58 -3.67 -1.07
C LEU A 219 -8.53 -2.66 -1.70
N LEU A 220 -9.40 -2.03 -0.90
CA LEU A 220 -10.28 -0.95 -1.36
C LEU A 220 -9.47 0.26 -1.84
N GLU A 221 -8.40 0.63 -1.12
CA GLU A 221 -7.48 1.69 -1.54
C GLU A 221 -6.80 1.39 -2.89
N GLN A 222 -6.71 0.12 -3.32
CA GLN A 222 -6.20 -0.28 -4.64
C GLN A 222 -7.30 -0.49 -5.69
N GLY A 223 -8.53 -0.03 -5.43
CA GLY A 223 -9.65 -0.09 -6.38
C GLY A 223 -10.28 -1.47 -6.51
N ALA A 224 -9.94 -2.41 -5.63
CA ALA A 224 -10.56 -3.72 -5.61
C ALA A 224 -11.99 -3.64 -5.05
N LYS A 225 -12.81 -4.63 -5.39
CA LYS A 225 -14.01 -4.95 -4.61
C LYS A 225 -13.61 -5.92 -3.51
N ALA A 226 -13.94 -5.63 -2.26
CA ALA A 226 -13.63 -6.53 -1.15
C ALA A 226 -14.86 -6.77 -0.27
N TYR A 227 -14.90 -7.91 0.41
CA TYR A 227 -15.92 -8.28 1.38
C TYR A 227 -15.26 -8.87 2.63
N LEU A 228 -15.66 -8.39 3.80
CA LEU A 228 -15.41 -9.04 5.08
C LEU A 228 -16.50 -10.09 5.30
N ILE A 229 -16.12 -11.33 5.59
CA ILE A 229 -17.09 -12.43 5.81
C ILE A 229 -17.48 -12.55 7.27
N VAL A 230 -16.54 -12.27 8.17
CA VAL A 230 -16.78 -12.09 9.60
C VAL A 230 -16.64 -10.59 9.88
N GLU A 231 -17.60 -10.05 10.61
CA GLU A 231 -17.75 -8.63 10.88
C GLU A 231 -18.05 -8.43 12.37
N ASP A 232 -17.28 -7.57 13.00
CA ASP A 232 -17.58 -6.97 14.29
C ASP A 232 -17.91 -5.49 14.09
N GLN A 233 -19.01 -5.04 14.67
CA GLN A 233 -19.48 -3.67 14.53
C GLN A 233 -18.87 -2.70 15.55
N ASN A 234 -18.38 -3.21 16.68
CA ASN A 234 -17.82 -2.37 17.74
C ASN A 234 -16.28 -2.30 17.67
N ASP A 235 -15.66 -3.26 16.98
CA ASP A 235 -14.22 -3.39 16.87
C ASP A 235 -13.69 -3.03 15.48
N GLY A 236 -13.17 -1.81 15.38
CA GLY A 236 -12.48 -1.33 14.19
C GLY A 236 -11.00 -1.73 14.14
N ILE A 237 -10.23 -1.03 13.30
CA ILE A 237 -8.77 -1.14 13.31
C ILE A 237 -8.25 -0.55 14.63
N ARG A 238 -7.53 -1.37 15.41
CA ARG A 238 -7.08 -1.06 16.77
C ARG A 238 -5.56 -0.88 16.80
N ASP A 239 -5.10 0.16 17.49
CA ASP A 239 -3.67 0.47 17.68
C ASP A 239 -3.08 -0.14 18.97
N ASP A 240 -3.93 -0.72 19.82
CA ASP A 240 -3.52 -1.33 21.07
C ASP A 240 -2.75 -2.64 20.86
N ASP A 241 -1.81 -2.92 21.77
CA ASP A 241 -1.06 -4.16 21.75
C ASP A 241 -1.89 -5.36 22.20
N ILE A 242 -2.77 -5.11 23.17
CA ILE A 242 -3.67 -6.09 23.75
C ILE A 242 -5.08 -5.78 23.27
N LEU A 243 -5.64 -6.72 22.52
CA LEU A 243 -7.01 -6.68 22.04
C LEU A 243 -7.84 -7.55 23.00
N PRO A 244 -8.83 -6.98 23.73
CA PRO A 244 -9.69 -7.76 24.60
C PRO A 244 -10.39 -8.85 23.79
N CYS A 245 -10.52 -10.05 24.35
CA CYS A 245 -11.35 -11.08 23.73
C CYS A 245 -12.83 -10.75 23.94
N ASP A 246 -13.62 -10.80 22.90
CA ASP A 246 -15.07 -10.84 23.00
C ASP A 246 -15.68 -11.98 22.16
N GLN A 247 -16.97 -11.87 21.81
CA GLN A 247 -17.76 -12.93 21.18
C GLN A 247 -18.90 -12.40 20.31
N ASP A 248 -18.92 -11.12 19.95
CA ASP A 248 -20.05 -10.50 19.24
C ASP A 248 -19.87 -10.41 17.71
N GLU A 249 -18.83 -11.02 17.16
CA GLU A 249 -18.66 -11.07 15.72
C GLU A 249 -19.74 -11.90 15.03
N ARG A 250 -20.12 -11.42 13.84
CA ARG A 250 -21.20 -11.96 13.03
C ARG A 250 -20.68 -12.34 11.66
N CYS A 251 -21.24 -13.40 11.08
CA CYS A 251 -21.01 -13.73 9.68
C CYS A 251 -21.98 -12.90 8.83
N ARG A 252 -21.53 -11.76 8.30
CA ARG A 252 -22.34 -10.86 7.45
C ARG A 252 -23.69 -10.48 8.07
N GLY A 253 -23.66 -10.10 9.35
CA GLY A 253 -24.84 -9.77 10.16
C GLY A 253 -25.57 -10.95 10.80
N ALA A 254 -25.35 -12.18 10.35
CA ALA A 254 -25.91 -13.37 10.98
C ALA A 254 -25.06 -13.84 12.18
N GLU A 255 -25.71 -14.32 13.23
CA GLU A 255 -25.02 -14.93 14.38
C GLU A 255 -24.17 -16.13 13.94
N ILE A 256 -22.98 -16.26 14.51
CA ILE A 256 -22.07 -17.36 14.23
C ILE A 256 -22.47 -18.58 15.10
N PRO A 257 -22.77 -19.75 14.50
CA PRO A 257 -23.22 -20.91 15.26
C PRO A 257 -22.20 -21.45 16.28
N LEU A 258 -22.68 -22.01 17.39
CA LEU A 258 -21.83 -22.74 18.35
C LEU A 258 -21.22 -24.04 17.78
N ASN A 259 -21.85 -24.64 16.76
CA ASN A 259 -21.34 -25.87 16.15
C ASN A 259 -20.31 -25.57 15.06
N GLN A 260 -19.10 -26.11 15.20
CA GLN A 260 -17.98 -25.90 14.28
C GLN A 260 -18.33 -26.19 12.82
N ALA A 261 -18.94 -27.34 12.51
CA ALA A 261 -19.29 -27.69 11.15
C ALA A 261 -20.38 -26.77 10.55
N LYS A 262 -21.25 -26.18 11.39
CA LYS A 262 -22.20 -25.15 10.94
C LYS A 262 -21.49 -23.82 10.68
N ARG A 263 -20.54 -23.38 11.52
CA ARG A 263 -19.72 -22.17 11.28
C ARG A 263 -18.97 -22.24 9.96
N LEU A 264 -18.24 -23.34 9.73
CA LEU A 264 -17.45 -23.54 8.51
C LEU A 264 -18.35 -23.52 7.27
N ARG A 265 -19.53 -24.16 7.34
CA ARG A 265 -20.53 -24.13 6.26
C ARG A 265 -21.10 -22.75 6.01
N GLN A 266 -21.38 -21.98 7.06
CA GLN A 266 -21.92 -20.62 6.95
C GLN A 266 -20.96 -19.70 6.19
N ARG A 267 -19.68 -19.68 6.57
CA ARG A 267 -18.66 -18.84 5.89
C ARG A 267 -18.47 -19.23 4.44
N VAL A 268 -18.40 -20.54 4.16
CA VAL A 268 -18.26 -21.06 2.80
C VAL A 268 -19.50 -20.73 1.96
N ALA A 269 -20.70 -20.87 2.52
CA ALA A 269 -21.94 -20.54 1.83
C ALA A 269 -21.97 -19.06 1.43
N GLU A 270 -21.62 -18.16 2.35
CA GLU A 270 -21.54 -16.73 2.11
C GLU A 270 -20.56 -16.37 1.00
N VAL A 271 -19.32 -16.89 1.07
CA VAL A 271 -18.31 -16.66 0.02
C VAL A 271 -18.78 -17.18 -1.33
N ASN A 272 -19.37 -18.38 -1.36
CA ASN A 272 -19.83 -19.01 -2.59
C ASN A 272 -21.01 -18.26 -3.22
N GLU A 273 -21.94 -17.75 -2.41
CA GLU A 273 -23.04 -16.91 -2.88
C GLU A 273 -22.51 -15.61 -3.47
N LEU A 274 -21.66 -14.87 -2.75
CA LEU A 274 -21.03 -13.66 -3.27
C LEU A 274 -20.20 -13.94 -4.52
N PHE A 275 -19.51 -15.07 -4.59
CA PHE A 275 -18.75 -15.48 -5.76
C PHE A 275 -19.63 -15.58 -7.02
N GLN A 276 -20.76 -16.28 -6.91
CA GLN A 276 -21.71 -16.40 -8.01
C GLN A 276 -22.34 -15.04 -8.37
N LEU A 277 -22.71 -14.24 -7.37
CA LEU A 277 -23.26 -12.89 -7.58
C LEU A 277 -22.29 -11.98 -8.34
N ASN A 278 -21.00 -11.99 -7.98
CA ASN A 278 -19.99 -11.18 -8.66
C ASN A 278 -19.65 -11.77 -10.04
N LYS A 279 -19.64 -13.10 -10.19
CA LYS A 279 -19.45 -13.75 -11.50
C LYS A 279 -20.55 -13.35 -12.48
N ASN A 280 -21.81 -13.33 -12.04
CA ASN A 280 -22.95 -12.87 -12.85
C ASN A 280 -22.87 -11.37 -13.22
N LYS A 281 -22.07 -10.59 -12.49
CA LYS A 281 -21.78 -9.18 -12.77
C LYS A 281 -20.51 -8.97 -13.62
N GLY A 282 -19.92 -10.05 -14.14
CA GLY A 282 -18.73 -9.99 -15.00
C GLY A 282 -17.39 -9.92 -14.26
N PHE A 283 -17.36 -10.22 -12.96
CA PHE A 283 -16.09 -10.30 -12.23
C PHE A 283 -15.52 -11.72 -12.31
N ASP A 284 -14.54 -11.93 -13.20
CA ASP A 284 -13.90 -13.24 -13.38
C ASP A 284 -12.73 -13.48 -12.42
N LYS A 285 -12.05 -12.41 -11.98
CA LYS A 285 -10.92 -12.47 -11.06
C LYS A 285 -11.39 -12.35 -9.62
N GLN A 286 -11.57 -13.49 -8.95
CA GLN A 286 -12.04 -13.52 -7.57
C GLN A 286 -11.16 -14.41 -6.69
N THR A 287 -10.78 -13.92 -5.51
CA THR A 287 -9.81 -14.54 -4.61
C THR A 287 -10.34 -14.53 -3.18
N CYS A 288 -10.17 -15.62 -2.43
CA CYS A 288 -10.50 -15.68 -1.01
C CYS A 288 -9.24 -15.85 -0.16
N LEU A 289 -9.18 -15.15 0.98
CA LEU A 289 -8.17 -15.35 2.02
C LEU A 289 -8.86 -15.69 3.33
N SER A 290 -8.37 -16.70 4.04
CA SER A 290 -8.77 -17.00 5.42
C SER A 290 -7.57 -16.77 6.32
N ILE A 291 -7.64 -15.80 7.24
CA ILE A 291 -6.50 -15.38 8.05
C ILE A 291 -6.67 -15.90 9.47
N HIS A 292 -5.63 -16.54 10.01
CA HIS A 292 -5.64 -17.28 11.26
C HIS A 292 -4.36 -17.04 12.08
N VAL A 293 -4.39 -17.45 13.34
CA VAL A 293 -3.24 -17.49 14.25
C VAL A 293 -3.17 -18.87 14.90
N ASP A 294 -2.32 -19.74 14.36
CA ASP A 294 -2.10 -21.11 14.86
C ASP A 294 -1.73 -21.19 16.35
N SER A 295 -1.89 -22.39 16.91
CA SER A 295 -1.45 -22.78 18.25
C SER A 295 -0.62 -24.04 18.21
N ARG A 296 0.71 -23.86 18.19
CA ARG A 296 1.70 -24.94 18.31
C ARG A 296 2.32 -24.96 19.71
N SER A 297 3.27 -25.85 19.95
CA SER A 297 3.96 -25.91 21.23
C SER A 297 4.63 -24.56 21.56
N ILE A 298 4.75 -24.22 22.85
CA ILE A 298 5.27 -22.92 23.30
C ILE A 298 6.68 -22.63 22.76
N SER A 299 7.51 -23.67 22.57
CA SER A 299 8.86 -23.56 22.02
C SER A 299 8.90 -23.44 20.51
N HIS A 300 7.83 -23.82 19.80
CA HIS A 300 7.77 -23.76 18.35
C HIS A 300 7.55 -22.32 17.91
N ARG A 301 8.58 -21.72 17.32
CA ARG A 301 8.46 -20.45 16.62
C ARG A 301 7.92 -20.71 15.22
N GLN A 302 6.99 -19.88 14.80
CA GLN A 302 6.31 -20.01 13.52
C GLN A 302 6.41 -18.72 12.73
N ASP A 303 6.86 -18.84 11.49
CA ASP A 303 6.71 -17.79 10.51
C ASP A 303 5.41 -17.92 9.74
N VAL A 304 4.97 -16.81 9.14
CA VAL A 304 3.75 -16.79 8.35
C VAL A 304 3.81 -17.89 7.30
N PHE A 305 2.84 -18.79 7.25
CA PHE A 305 2.78 -19.84 6.24
C PHE A 305 1.41 -19.91 5.59
N PHE A 306 1.34 -20.60 4.46
CA PHE A 306 0.21 -20.53 3.54
C PHE A 306 -0.31 -21.92 3.21
N CYS A 307 -1.58 -22.17 3.49
CA CYS A 307 -2.24 -23.42 3.16
C CYS A 307 -3.11 -23.30 1.91
N HIS A 308 -3.15 -24.37 1.12
CA HIS A 308 -4.03 -24.49 -0.04
C HIS A 308 -4.61 -25.90 -0.17
N TYR A 309 -5.73 -26.04 -0.90
CA TYR A 309 -6.25 -27.37 -1.20
C TYR A 309 -5.33 -28.06 -2.24
N PRO A 310 -4.91 -29.33 -2.05
CA PRO A 310 -3.82 -29.92 -2.83
C PRO A 310 -4.05 -29.94 -4.35
N THR A 311 -5.30 -30.14 -4.79
CA THR A 311 -5.63 -30.24 -6.22
C THR A 311 -5.85 -28.89 -6.90
N SER A 312 -5.88 -27.78 -6.15
CA SER A 312 -6.12 -26.45 -6.70
C SER A 312 -4.82 -25.79 -7.15
N ARG A 313 -4.47 -25.93 -8.43
CA ARG A 313 -3.27 -25.30 -9.01
C ARG A 313 -3.24 -23.78 -8.81
N ALA A 314 -4.36 -23.10 -9.07
CA ALA A 314 -4.48 -21.65 -8.91
C ALA A 314 -4.26 -21.19 -7.45
N SER A 315 -4.75 -21.96 -6.47
CA SER A 315 -4.54 -21.66 -5.05
C SER A 315 -3.10 -21.92 -4.61
N ARG A 316 -2.46 -22.98 -5.14
CA ARG A 316 -1.03 -23.23 -4.91
C ARG A 316 -0.15 -22.11 -5.47
N GLU A 317 -0.44 -21.66 -6.69
CA GLU A 317 0.28 -20.54 -7.32
C GLU A 317 0.12 -19.25 -6.51
N LEU A 318 -1.11 -18.93 -6.07
CA LEU A 318 -1.37 -17.82 -5.17
C LEU A 318 -0.59 -17.94 -3.84
N ALA A 319 -0.66 -19.08 -3.16
CA ALA A 319 0.06 -19.32 -1.92
C ALA A 319 1.58 -19.17 -2.11
N SER A 320 2.10 -19.62 -3.25
CA SER A 320 3.53 -19.52 -3.58
C SER A 320 3.96 -18.08 -3.83
N THR A 321 3.12 -17.28 -4.49
CA THR A 321 3.38 -15.84 -4.67
C THR A 321 3.38 -15.11 -3.34
N LEU A 322 2.37 -15.33 -2.49
CA LEU A 322 2.32 -14.75 -1.14
C LEU A 322 3.55 -15.15 -0.31
N GLN A 323 3.90 -16.44 -0.29
CA GLN A 323 5.06 -16.95 0.44
C GLN A 323 6.37 -16.30 -0.03
N LYS A 324 6.56 -16.09 -1.34
CA LYS A 324 7.73 -15.40 -1.90
C LYS A 324 7.80 -13.94 -1.46
N THR A 325 6.67 -13.24 -1.45
CA THR A 325 6.60 -11.86 -0.94
C THR A 325 7.03 -11.82 0.52
N PHE A 326 6.48 -12.71 1.36
CA PHE A 326 6.88 -12.79 2.76
C PHE A 326 8.36 -13.14 2.92
N ALA A 327 8.89 -14.12 2.19
CA ALA A 327 10.31 -14.45 2.23
C ALA A 327 11.21 -13.23 1.94
N ASN A 328 10.83 -12.41 0.95
CA ASN A 328 11.55 -11.18 0.62
C ASN A 328 11.43 -10.11 1.71
N LYS A 329 10.25 -9.96 2.32
CA LYS A 329 10.02 -8.98 3.39
C LYS A 329 10.73 -9.37 4.68
N TYR A 330 10.66 -10.64 5.07
CA TYR A 330 11.42 -11.17 6.18
C TYR A 330 12.92 -10.97 5.98
N ARG A 331 13.45 -11.25 4.78
CA ARG A 331 14.87 -10.99 4.46
C ARG A 331 15.27 -9.54 4.68
N LYS A 332 14.38 -8.60 4.34
CA LYS A 332 14.63 -7.15 4.45
C LYS A 332 14.47 -6.62 5.88
N PHE A 333 13.46 -7.07 6.62
CA PHE A 333 13.03 -6.42 7.85
C PHE A 333 13.34 -7.19 9.14
N ARG A 334 13.64 -8.50 9.06
CA ARG A 334 14.00 -9.30 10.24
C ARG A 334 15.51 -9.35 10.41
N ALA A 335 15.97 -9.11 11.63
CA ALA A 335 17.37 -9.34 12.00
C ALA A 335 17.76 -10.80 11.69
N GLY A 336 18.75 -10.99 10.80
CA GLY A 336 19.21 -12.29 10.31
C GLY A 336 18.55 -12.79 9.02
N GLY A 337 17.50 -12.11 8.53
CA GLY A 337 16.89 -12.34 7.22
C GLY A 337 16.25 -13.73 6.99
N TYR A 338 16.20 -14.57 8.01
CA TYR A 338 15.71 -15.94 7.94
C TYR A 338 14.18 -16.02 7.97
N TYR A 339 13.62 -16.95 7.20
CA TYR A 339 12.19 -17.20 7.05
C TYR A 339 11.94 -18.70 6.81
N GLU A 340 11.08 -19.29 7.62
CA GLU A 340 10.70 -20.72 7.57
C GLU A 340 9.27 -20.94 7.06
N GLY A 341 8.56 -19.90 6.67
CA GLY A 341 7.18 -20.03 6.24
C GLY A 341 7.05 -20.82 4.94
N GLU A 342 6.18 -21.81 4.93
CA GLU A 342 6.03 -22.77 3.82
C GLU A 342 4.71 -22.59 3.05
N VAL A 343 4.60 -23.29 1.93
CA VAL A 343 3.34 -23.53 1.23
C VAL A 343 2.90 -24.96 1.52
N ASP A 344 1.86 -25.11 2.32
CA ASP A 344 1.44 -26.39 2.90
C ASP A 344 0.11 -26.89 2.29
N PRO A 345 0.10 -28.01 1.54
CA PRO A 345 -1.13 -28.58 1.01
C PRO A 345 -1.97 -29.24 2.12
N ARG A 346 -3.22 -28.80 2.31
CA ARG A 346 -4.15 -29.34 3.33
C ARG A 346 -5.46 -29.81 2.72
N ASP A 347 -5.71 -31.11 2.76
CA ASP A 347 -6.95 -31.74 2.25
C ASP A 347 -8.08 -31.84 3.29
N ASN A 348 -7.73 -31.76 4.57
CA ASN A 348 -8.65 -31.93 5.69
C ASN A 348 -9.38 -30.64 6.10
N LEU A 349 -8.97 -29.48 5.59
CA LEU A 349 -9.58 -28.19 5.94
C LEU A 349 -10.81 -27.92 5.08
N TYR A 350 -11.98 -27.85 5.76
CA TYR A 350 -13.28 -27.71 5.10
C TYR A 350 -13.37 -26.47 4.19
N VAL A 351 -12.86 -25.32 4.66
CA VAL A 351 -12.93 -24.06 3.90
C VAL A 351 -12.14 -24.15 2.59
N LEU A 352 -10.92 -24.71 2.62
CA LEU A 352 -10.06 -24.89 1.44
C LEU A 352 -10.71 -25.77 0.39
N LYS A 353 -11.43 -26.81 0.83
CA LYS A 353 -12.06 -27.79 -0.06
C LYS A 353 -13.36 -27.30 -0.69
N ASN A 354 -14.16 -26.49 0.02
CA ASN A 354 -15.55 -26.20 -0.37
C ASN A 354 -15.78 -24.75 -0.85
N THR A 355 -14.77 -23.89 -0.78
CA THR A 355 -14.83 -22.52 -1.33
C THR A 355 -14.61 -22.55 -2.84
N LEU A 356 -15.46 -21.83 -3.58
CA LEU A 356 -15.45 -21.77 -5.05
C LEU A 356 -14.31 -20.93 -5.65
N PRO A 357 -14.05 -19.67 -5.21
CA PRO A 357 -12.91 -18.91 -5.71
C PRO A 357 -11.58 -19.60 -5.34
N LYS A 358 -10.50 -19.27 -6.06
CA LYS A 358 -9.15 -19.65 -5.60
C LYS A 358 -8.93 -19.07 -4.20
N MET A 359 -8.37 -19.88 -3.29
CA MET A 359 -8.25 -19.45 -1.90
C MET A 359 -6.98 -19.91 -1.23
N VAL A 360 -6.51 -19.11 -0.28
CA VAL A 360 -5.38 -19.44 0.59
C VAL A 360 -5.79 -19.20 2.04
N LEU A 361 -5.44 -20.13 2.91
CA LEU A 361 -5.47 -19.92 4.35
C LEU A 361 -4.09 -19.48 4.81
N VAL A 362 -4.02 -18.43 5.64
CA VAL A 362 -2.80 -17.81 6.11
C VAL A 362 -2.71 -17.98 7.61
N GLU A 363 -1.62 -18.58 8.09
CA GLU A 363 -1.34 -18.74 9.52
C GLU A 363 -0.27 -17.73 9.91
N LEU A 364 -0.64 -16.68 10.66
CA LEU A 364 0.21 -15.51 10.86
C LEU A 364 1.35 -15.75 11.87
N ALA A 365 1.08 -16.54 12.90
CA ALA A 365 1.97 -16.72 14.05
C ALA A 365 1.52 -17.92 14.89
N ASN A 366 2.37 -18.38 15.80
CA ASN A 366 1.96 -19.27 16.88
C ASN A 366 1.59 -18.44 18.13
N ILE A 367 0.32 -18.41 18.52
CA ILE A 367 -0.16 -17.62 19.67
C ILE A 367 0.41 -18.09 21.01
N GLN A 368 0.94 -19.32 21.09
CA GLN A 368 1.58 -19.83 22.30
C GLN A 368 3.04 -19.37 22.44
N ASN A 369 3.67 -18.89 21.36
CA ASN A 369 5.08 -18.54 21.35
C ASN A 369 5.29 -17.04 21.62
N LYS A 370 6.02 -16.72 22.70
CA LYS A 370 6.33 -15.33 23.09
C LYS A 370 7.12 -14.54 22.04
N SER A 371 7.95 -15.19 21.23
CA SER A 371 8.70 -14.48 20.19
C SER A 371 7.79 -14.06 19.04
N ASP A 372 6.76 -14.85 18.77
CA ASP A 372 5.75 -14.59 17.74
C ASP A 372 4.68 -13.60 18.18
N HIS A 373 4.44 -13.45 19.49
CA HIS A 373 3.60 -12.38 20.03
C HIS A 373 3.96 -11.01 19.45
N ARG A 374 5.25 -10.69 19.31
CA ARG A 374 5.66 -9.41 18.71
C ARG A 374 5.05 -9.17 17.33
N ARG A 375 4.84 -10.23 16.54
CA ARG A 375 4.30 -10.14 15.17
C ARG A 375 2.82 -9.74 15.15
N ILE A 376 2.04 -10.17 16.14
CA ILE A 376 0.58 -9.97 16.18
C ILE A 376 0.14 -8.93 17.22
N LEU A 377 0.88 -8.76 18.32
CA LEU A 377 0.55 -7.77 19.35
C LEU A 377 0.83 -6.35 18.87
N GLN A 378 1.93 -6.08 18.17
CA GLN A 378 2.22 -4.70 17.75
C GLN A 378 1.36 -4.29 16.56
N ALA A 379 0.59 -3.20 16.70
CA ALA A 379 -0.27 -2.67 15.63
C ALA A 379 0.50 -2.39 14.32
N SER A 380 1.73 -1.88 14.42
CA SER A 380 2.60 -1.65 13.26
C SER A 380 2.99 -2.95 12.55
N ASN A 381 3.14 -4.06 13.27
CA ASN A 381 3.40 -5.37 12.68
C ASN A 381 2.13 -5.97 12.06
N ARG A 382 0.97 -5.82 12.68
CA ARG A 382 -0.32 -6.17 12.05
C ARG A 382 -0.52 -5.42 10.74
N GLN A 383 -0.20 -4.13 10.72
CA GLN A 383 -0.20 -3.34 9.50
C GLN A 383 0.82 -3.81 8.46
N ALA A 384 2.01 -4.24 8.89
CA ALA A 384 3.01 -4.81 7.99
C ALA A 384 2.54 -6.13 7.38
N LEU A 385 1.93 -7.03 8.16
CA LEU A 385 1.34 -8.28 7.67
C LEU A 385 0.31 -8.00 6.57
N ALA A 386 -0.63 -7.09 6.82
CA ALA A 386 -1.64 -6.70 5.85
C ALA A 386 -1.03 -6.09 4.56
N LYS A 387 0.00 -5.24 4.70
CA LYS A 387 0.72 -4.66 3.55
C LYS A 387 1.45 -5.72 2.73
N TRP A 388 2.06 -6.70 3.38
CA TRP A 388 2.80 -7.77 2.70
C TRP A 388 1.85 -8.74 2.00
N LEU A 389 0.68 -9.01 2.59
CA LEU A 389 -0.41 -9.71 1.90
C LEU A 389 -0.87 -8.93 0.66
N LEU A 390 -1.16 -7.62 0.80
CA LEU A 390 -1.54 -6.79 -0.35
C LEU A 390 -0.50 -6.83 -1.47
N GLU A 391 0.79 -6.70 -1.15
CA GLU A 391 1.86 -6.73 -2.15
C GLU A 391 1.90 -8.06 -2.91
N GLY A 392 1.76 -9.19 -2.20
CA GLY A 392 1.69 -10.49 -2.86
C GLY A 392 0.42 -10.68 -3.69
N LEU A 393 -0.71 -10.06 -3.30
CA LEU A 393 -1.93 -10.04 -4.10
C LEU A 393 -1.80 -9.16 -5.35
N LEU A 394 -1.13 -8.01 -5.25
CA LEU A 394 -0.78 -7.17 -6.39
C LEU A 394 0.16 -7.89 -7.37
N ASP A 395 1.10 -8.69 -6.87
CA ASP A 395 1.95 -9.51 -7.73
C ASP A 395 1.21 -10.67 -8.38
N ALA A 396 0.27 -11.31 -7.66
CA ALA A 396 -0.58 -12.37 -8.20
C ALA A 396 -1.67 -11.87 -9.17
N ALA A 397 -1.86 -10.55 -9.24
CA ALA A 397 -2.85 -9.85 -10.05
C ALA A 397 -2.37 -9.46 -11.45
N LYS A 398 -1.04 -9.29 -11.59
CA LYS A 398 -0.33 -9.07 -12.86
C LYS A 398 -0.43 -10.33 -13.72
#